data_AF-A0A316FJ01-F1
#
_entry.id   AF-A0A316FJ01-F1
#
_cell.length_a   1.000
_cell.length_b   1.000
_cell.length_c   1.000
_cell.angle_alpha   90.00
_cell.angle_beta   90.00
_cell.angle_gamma   90.00
#
_symmetry.space_group_name_H-M   'P 1'
#
loop_
_entity.id
_entity.type
_entity.pdbx_description
1 polymer ?
#
loop_
_entity_poly.entity_id
_entity_poly.type
_entity_poly.pdbx_seq_one_letter_code
_entity_poly.pdbx_strand_id
1 'polypeptide(L)'
;MTTVRPPASAMSAPSWLITPNWVHSAPAPTATASVAICGSAPAAELRAAGRHVVLAVGEHTRMPRRHRDRDVLWWMHESGLWAQRYDEVDDLDRARRLPSPQLAGGAEVDLNTLTAAGVELVGRLAAVRDGWALFSGGLRNVCSLADLKANRMLAGFDEWAGLTDRVVLEPTRVPDRPRLRLDLHGGEIGTIVWATGFRPDYSWLDVPVVDEKGRLRHDGGVTGVPGLYALGLPVLRRRRSTFLHGIEDDARYVVDHLVRTLSGTFDQSVSEAR
;
A
#
# COMPACT_ATOMS: atom_id res chain seq x y z
N MET A 1 26.11 20.28 10.85
CA MET A 1 24.72 20.67 10.52
C MET A 1 24.54 20.46 9.03
N THR A 2 24.21 19.22 8.64
CA THR A 2 24.18 18.81 7.24
C THR A 2 22.79 19.10 6.69
N THR A 3 22.68 20.13 5.88
CA THR A 3 21.45 20.50 5.18
C THR A 3 21.11 19.42 4.15
N VAL A 4 20.09 18.62 4.45
CA VAL A 4 19.49 17.69 3.49
C VAL A 4 18.77 18.53 2.44
N ARG A 5 19.34 18.64 1.23
CA ARG A 5 18.63 19.21 0.09
C ARG A 5 17.64 18.16 -0.43
N PRO A 6 16.33 18.45 -0.48
CA PRO A 6 15.38 17.54 -1.08
C PRO A 6 15.67 17.40 -2.59
N PRO A 7 15.53 16.19 -3.18
CA PRO A 7 15.75 15.98 -4.62
C PRO A 7 14.75 16.79 -5.45
N ALA A 8 15.10 17.11 -6.70
CA ALA A 8 14.31 17.96 -7.60
C ALA A 8 12.85 17.50 -7.80
N SER A 9 12.55 16.21 -7.61
CA SER A 9 11.18 15.67 -7.62
C SER A 9 10.29 16.16 -6.47
N ALA A 10 10.86 16.67 -5.39
CA ALA A 10 10.14 17.30 -4.29
C ALA A 10 9.71 18.74 -4.62
N MET A 11 10.27 19.37 -5.67
CA MET A 11 9.94 20.74 -6.05
C MET A 11 8.65 20.85 -6.87
N SER A 12 8.10 19.74 -7.37
CA SER A 12 6.83 19.70 -8.12
C SER A 12 5.62 19.27 -7.29
N ALA A 13 5.85 18.77 -6.06
CA ALA A 13 4.81 18.51 -5.08
C ALA A 13 4.63 19.72 -4.17
N PRO A 14 3.42 19.98 -3.62
CA PRO A 14 3.24 21.00 -2.60
C PRO A 14 4.26 20.80 -1.46
N SER A 15 4.78 21.88 -0.88
CA SER A 15 5.84 21.81 0.15
C SER A 15 5.50 20.95 1.38
N TRP A 16 4.21 20.67 1.59
CA TRP A 16 3.68 19.82 2.67
C TRP A 16 3.55 18.33 2.28
N LEU A 17 3.66 17.97 1.00
CA LEU A 17 3.55 16.60 0.49
C LEU A 17 4.94 16.00 0.27
N ILE A 18 5.61 15.64 1.37
CA ILE A 18 6.89 14.96 1.33
C ILE A 18 6.64 13.44 1.34
N THR A 19 7.01 12.75 0.25
CA THR A 19 7.22 11.30 0.32
C THR A 19 8.62 11.09 0.88
N PRO A 20 8.79 10.57 2.11
CA PRO A 20 10.12 10.34 2.65
C PRO A 20 10.87 9.38 1.73
N ASN A 21 12.03 9.82 1.26
CA ASN A 21 12.96 8.95 0.57
C ASN A 21 13.74 8.21 1.66
N TRP A 22 13.30 7.00 2.00
CA TRP A 22 14.03 6.16 2.94
C TRP A 22 15.25 5.60 2.22
N VAL A 23 16.43 6.13 2.53
CA VAL A 23 17.70 5.51 2.12
C VAL A 23 17.93 4.35 3.08
N HIS A 24 17.57 3.14 2.67
CA HIS A 24 18.00 1.94 3.37
C HIS A 24 19.48 1.71 3.10
N SER A 25 20.27 1.51 4.16
CA SER A 25 21.61 0.95 4.01
C SER A 25 21.45 -0.48 3.52
N ALA A 26 22.11 -0.81 2.40
CA ALA A 26 22.09 -2.17 1.87
C ALA A 26 22.45 -3.18 2.98
N PRO A 27 21.71 -4.29 3.12
CA PRO A 27 22.10 -5.33 4.06
C PRO A 27 23.54 -5.78 3.76
N ALA A 28 24.29 -6.10 4.82
CA ALA A 28 25.68 -6.56 4.72
C ALA A 28 25.83 -7.64 3.64
N PRO A 29 26.99 -7.71 2.93
CA PRO A 29 27.17 -8.65 1.83
C PRO A 29 27.06 -10.09 2.32
N THR A 30 25.89 -10.69 2.18
CA THR A 30 25.66 -12.12 2.36
C THR A 30 26.13 -12.85 1.11
N ALA A 31 26.71 -14.03 1.30
CA ALA A 31 27.28 -14.82 0.20
C ALA A 31 26.20 -15.18 -0.84
N THR A 32 26.52 -14.89 -2.10
CA THR A 32 26.11 -15.52 -3.37
C THR A 32 24.83 -16.37 -3.43
N ALA A 33 23.71 -15.90 -2.87
CA ALA A 33 22.46 -16.63 -2.98
C ALA A 33 21.31 -15.74 -3.41
N SER A 34 20.52 -16.21 -4.38
CA SER A 34 19.39 -15.48 -4.95
C SER A 34 18.35 -15.21 -3.88
N VAL A 35 17.64 -14.09 -4.04
CA VAL A 35 16.61 -13.65 -3.09
C VAL A 35 15.22 -13.82 -3.69
N ALA A 36 14.35 -14.58 -3.00
CA ALA A 36 12.92 -14.59 -3.28
C ALA A 36 12.22 -13.50 -2.45
N ILE A 37 11.60 -12.51 -3.09
CA ILE A 37 11.07 -11.31 -2.42
C ILE A 37 9.56 -11.22 -2.61
N CYS A 38 8.86 -10.66 -1.63
CA CYS A 38 7.56 -10.03 -1.80
C CYS A 38 7.69 -8.53 -1.50
N GLY A 39 7.65 -7.65 -2.50
CA GLY A 39 7.81 -6.20 -2.31
C GLY A 39 8.66 -5.55 -3.41
N SER A 40 8.14 -4.52 -4.08
CA SER A 40 8.77 -3.95 -5.28
C SER A 40 10.04 -3.14 -4.96
N ALA A 41 10.05 -2.36 -3.87
CA ALA A 41 11.22 -1.58 -3.45
C ALA A 41 12.42 -2.46 -3.02
N PRO A 42 12.27 -3.44 -2.11
CA PRO A 42 13.37 -4.36 -1.80
C PRO A 42 13.86 -5.15 -3.03
N ALA A 43 12.97 -5.48 -3.96
CA ALA A 43 13.35 -6.14 -5.22
C ALA A 43 14.22 -5.27 -6.12
N ALA A 44 13.90 -3.98 -6.24
CA ALA A 44 14.73 -3.03 -6.97
C ALA A 44 16.12 -2.91 -6.33
N GLU A 45 16.20 -2.77 -5.00
CA GLU A 45 17.46 -2.61 -4.28
C GLU A 45 18.35 -3.86 -4.39
N LEU A 46 17.79 -5.04 -4.14
CA LEU A 46 18.54 -6.29 -4.23
C LEU A 46 19.00 -6.58 -5.65
N ARG A 47 18.18 -6.22 -6.65
CA ARG A 47 18.58 -6.32 -8.05
C ARG A 47 19.70 -5.35 -8.39
N ALA A 48 19.62 -4.11 -7.93
CA ALA A 48 20.67 -3.11 -8.10
C ALA A 48 21.99 -3.53 -7.42
N ALA A 49 21.92 -4.29 -6.33
CA ALA A 49 23.06 -4.91 -5.66
C ALA A 49 23.63 -6.15 -6.40
N GLY A 50 23.18 -6.43 -7.62
CA GLY A 50 23.68 -7.52 -8.46
C GLY A 50 23.13 -8.91 -8.10
N ARG A 51 22.05 -8.99 -7.29
CA ARG A 51 21.42 -10.28 -6.97
C ARG A 51 20.51 -10.74 -8.10
N HIS A 52 20.40 -12.06 -8.24
CA HIS A 52 19.29 -12.68 -8.94
C HIS A 52 18.06 -12.61 -8.03
N VAL A 53 16.94 -12.13 -8.56
CA VAL A 53 15.73 -11.85 -7.80
C VAL A 53 14.54 -12.51 -8.47
N VAL A 54 13.84 -13.34 -7.71
CA VAL A 54 12.52 -13.89 -8.07
C VAL A 54 11.48 -13.19 -7.21
N LEU A 55 10.58 -12.44 -7.83
CA LEU A 55 9.54 -11.67 -7.15
C LEU A 55 8.19 -12.38 -7.26
N ALA A 56 7.66 -12.83 -6.13
CA ALA A 56 6.32 -13.40 -6.05
C ALA A 56 5.27 -12.28 -6.00
N VAL A 57 4.45 -12.19 -7.06
CA VAL A 57 3.49 -11.11 -7.24
C VAL A 57 2.09 -11.56 -6.79
N GLY A 58 1.61 -10.94 -5.71
CA GLY A 58 0.22 -11.04 -5.25
C GLY A 58 -0.66 -9.92 -5.77
N GLU A 59 -1.89 -9.84 -5.24
CA GLU A 59 -2.74 -8.67 -5.47
C GLU A 59 -1.99 -7.40 -5.04
N HIS A 60 -2.00 -6.40 -5.91
CA HIS A 60 -1.31 -5.14 -5.70
C HIS A 60 -2.09 -3.99 -6.34
N THR A 61 -1.75 -2.78 -5.91
CA THR A 61 -2.28 -1.54 -6.50
C THR A 61 -1.17 -0.91 -7.33
N ARG A 62 -1.27 -1.02 -8.67
CA ARG A 62 -0.38 -0.30 -9.59
C ARG A 62 -0.74 1.17 -9.54
N MET A 63 0.26 2.02 -9.33
CA MET A 63 0.09 3.46 -9.29
C MET A 63 1.34 4.12 -9.86
N PRO A 64 1.26 4.78 -11.03
CA PRO A 64 2.43 5.42 -11.61
C PRO A 64 2.87 6.56 -10.71
N ARG A 65 4.16 6.89 -10.73
CA ARG A 65 4.65 8.02 -9.91
C ARG A 65 4.10 9.35 -10.41
N ARG A 66 4.00 9.50 -11.73
CA ARG A 66 3.50 10.70 -12.40
C ARG A 66 2.34 10.35 -13.30
N HIS A 67 1.43 11.29 -13.42
CA HIS A 67 0.41 11.32 -14.46
C HIS A 67 0.49 12.70 -15.10
N ARG A 68 0.78 12.75 -16.40
CA ARG A 68 1.09 14.00 -17.12
C ARG A 68 2.24 14.78 -16.45
N ASP A 69 2.04 16.07 -16.19
CA ASP A 69 3.03 16.98 -15.62
C ASP A 69 3.13 16.90 -14.09
N ARG A 70 2.22 16.18 -13.40
CA ARG A 70 2.13 16.17 -11.93
C ARG A 70 2.37 14.79 -11.30
N ASP A 71 2.69 14.82 -10.02
CA ASP A 71 2.79 13.62 -9.18
C ASP A 71 1.41 13.04 -8.94
N VAL A 72 1.29 11.72 -8.87
CA VAL A 72 -0.01 11.06 -8.66
C VAL A 72 -0.65 11.45 -7.33
N LEU A 73 0.14 11.71 -6.28
CA LEU A 73 -0.39 12.13 -4.99
C LEU A 73 -0.96 13.55 -5.04
N TRP A 74 -0.44 14.40 -5.92
CA TRP A 74 -1.04 15.72 -6.21
C TRP A 74 -2.42 15.54 -6.84
N TRP A 75 -2.54 14.68 -7.87
CA TRP A 75 -3.83 14.40 -8.50
C TRP A 75 -4.86 13.86 -7.50
N MET A 76 -4.45 12.90 -6.66
CA MET A 76 -5.31 12.35 -5.62
C MET A 76 -5.77 13.40 -4.60
N HIS A 77 -4.95 14.42 -4.34
CA HIS A 77 -5.31 15.51 -3.44
C HIS A 77 -6.30 16.46 -4.10
N GLU A 78 -5.94 17.01 -5.26
CA GLU A 78 -6.74 18.04 -5.96
C GLU A 78 -8.08 17.49 -6.46
N SER A 79 -8.11 16.24 -6.93
CA SER A 79 -9.35 15.59 -7.35
C SER A 79 -10.28 15.24 -6.18
N GLY A 80 -9.87 15.49 -4.93
CA GLY A 80 -10.62 15.14 -3.74
C GLY A 80 -10.59 13.65 -3.37
N LEU A 81 -9.90 12.80 -4.14
CA LEU A 81 -9.86 11.35 -3.89
C LEU A 81 -9.33 11.04 -2.48
N TRP A 82 -8.31 11.77 -2.01
CA TRP A 82 -7.80 11.61 -0.65
C TRP A 82 -8.78 12.04 0.44
N ALA A 83 -9.64 13.00 0.12
CA ALA A 83 -10.62 13.57 1.04
C ALA A 83 -11.90 12.72 1.16
N GLN A 84 -12.14 11.81 0.19
CA GLN A 84 -13.30 10.93 0.18
C GLN A 84 -13.44 10.20 1.52
N ARG A 85 -14.60 10.37 2.15
CA ARG A 85 -14.93 9.81 3.44
C ARG A 85 -15.35 8.34 3.35
N TYR A 86 -15.23 7.62 4.46
CA TYR A 86 -15.59 6.21 4.55
C TYR A 86 -17.07 5.92 4.21
N ASP A 87 -17.97 6.86 4.47
CA ASP A 87 -19.41 6.80 4.16
C ASP A 87 -19.74 7.13 2.69
N GLU A 88 -18.78 7.66 1.94
CA GLU A 88 -18.86 7.95 0.50
C GLU A 88 -18.23 6.83 -0.35
N VAL A 89 -17.70 5.77 0.29
CA VAL A 89 -17.04 4.65 -0.39
C VAL A 89 -18.01 3.48 -0.50
N ASP A 90 -18.44 3.17 -1.72
CA ASP A 90 -19.42 2.11 -2.02
C ASP A 90 -19.10 0.76 -1.37
N ASP A 91 -17.84 0.32 -1.44
CA ASP A 91 -17.35 -0.92 -0.82
C ASP A 91 -16.20 -0.59 0.13
N LEU A 92 -16.56 -0.02 1.29
CA LEU A 92 -15.62 0.35 2.35
C LEU A 92 -14.76 -0.83 2.79
N ASP A 93 -15.37 -2.01 2.89
CA ASP A 93 -14.73 -3.22 3.38
C ASP A 93 -13.60 -3.64 2.43
N ARG A 94 -13.81 -3.55 1.11
CA ARG A 94 -12.78 -3.74 0.10
C ARG A 94 -11.74 -2.63 0.12
N ALA A 95 -12.15 -1.36 0.26
CA ALA A 95 -11.23 -0.24 0.28
C ALA A 95 -10.21 -0.35 1.43
N ARG A 96 -10.64 -0.82 2.60
CA ARG A 96 -9.78 -1.08 3.78
C ARG A 96 -8.80 -2.23 3.59
N ARG A 97 -9.04 -3.12 2.63
CA ARG A 97 -8.19 -4.27 2.30
C ARG A 97 -7.29 -4.05 1.10
N LEU A 98 -7.37 -2.88 0.45
CA LEU A 98 -6.53 -2.61 -0.71
C LEU A 98 -5.04 -2.65 -0.31
N PRO A 99 -4.20 -3.37 -1.06
CA PRO A 99 -2.76 -3.34 -0.85
C PRO A 99 -2.22 -1.92 -0.98
N SER A 100 -1.15 -1.64 -0.26
CA SER A 100 -0.42 -0.37 -0.39
C SER A 100 -0.02 -0.13 -1.85
N PRO A 101 -0.10 1.12 -2.34
CA PRO A 101 0.31 1.44 -3.69
C PRO A 101 1.79 1.12 -3.92
N GLN A 102 2.14 0.72 -5.15
CA GLN A 102 3.53 0.60 -5.60
C GLN A 102 4.17 1.98 -5.83
N LEU A 103 4.41 2.72 -4.75
CA LEU A 103 5.09 4.00 -4.78
C LEU A 103 6.33 3.96 -3.91
N ALA A 104 7.47 4.35 -4.48
CA ALA A 104 8.71 4.57 -3.76
C ALA A 104 9.09 6.06 -3.79
N GLY A 105 9.97 6.46 -2.87
CA GLY A 105 10.61 7.77 -2.92
C GLY A 105 11.52 7.88 -4.14
N GLY A 106 11.43 8.99 -4.87
CA GLY A 106 12.34 9.30 -5.99
C GLY A 106 12.01 8.60 -7.32
N ALA A 107 12.18 7.28 -7.41
CA ALA A 107 12.10 6.53 -8.66
C ALA A 107 10.78 5.75 -8.84
N GLU A 108 10.43 5.48 -10.09
CA GLU A 108 9.33 4.59 -10.44
C GLU A 108 9.74 3.13 -10.19
N VAL A 109 9.03 2.47 -9.27
CA VAL A 109 9.27 1.08 -8.90
C VAL A 109 8.03 0.25 -9.19
N ASP A 110 7.67 0.21 -10.47
CA ASP A 110 6.61 -0.65 -11.00
C ASP A 110 7.17 -1.99 -11.50
N LEU A 111 6.27 -2.94 -11.78
CA LEU A 111 6.65 -4.27 -12.24
C LEU A 111 7.34 -4.27 -13.63
N ASN A 112 7.06 -3.27 -14.47
CA ASN A 112 7.67 -3.14 -15.78
C ASN A 112 9.14 -2.72 -15.66
N THR A 113 9.45 -1.79 -14.76
CA THR A 113 10.81 -1.35 -14.44
C THR A 113 11.60 -2.50 -13.80
N LEU A 114 11.00 -3.26 -12.88
CA LEU A 114 11.65 -4.44 -12.29
C LEU A 114 11.95 -5.52 -13.34
N THR A 115 10.99 -5.81 -14.22
CA THR A 115 11.21 -6.76 -15.33
C THR A 115 12.33 -6.29 -16.24
N ALA A 116 12.36 -5.00 -16.60
CA ALA A 116 13.43 -4.43 -17.43
C ALA A 116 14.81 -4.50 -16.74
N ALA A 117 14.84 -4.39 -15.42
CA ALA A 117 16.06 -4.59 -14.64
C ALA A 117 16.50 -6.07 -14.56
N GLY A 118 15.68 -7.02 -15.00
CA GLY A 118 15.96 -8.46 -14.98
C GLY A 118 15.48 -9.19 -13.72
N VAL A 119 14.48 -8.64 -13.03
CA VAL A 119 13.76 -9.38 -11.98
C VAL A 119 12.80 -10.39 -12.63
N GLU A 120 12.83 -11.65 -12.19
CA GLU A 120 11.89 -12.67 -12.63
C GLU A 120 10.57 -12.52 -11.87
N LEU A 121 9.47 -12.30 -12.58
CA LEU A 121 8.13 -12.25 -11.98
C LEU A 121 7.50 -13.65 -11.97
N VAL A 122 7.11 -14.11 -10.78
CA VAL A 122 6.31 -15.33 -10.59
C VAL A 122 4.99 -14.98 -9.92
N GLY A 123 4.01 -15.89 -10.01
CA GLY A 123 2.73 -15.68 -9.33
C GLY A 123 2.87 -15.72 -7.81
N ARG A 124 1.80 -15.35 -7.12
CA ARG A 124 1.72 -15.41 -5.65
C ARG A 124 2.18 -16.78 -5.14
N LEU A 125 3.04 -16.79 -4.13
CA LEU A 125 3.39 -18.01 -3.41
C LEU A 125 2.11 -18.60 -2.76
N ALA A 126 1.75 -19.80 -3.19
CA ALA A 126 0.55 -20.50 -2.75
C ALA A 126 0.85 -21.45 -1.60
N ALA A 127 1.96 -22.19 -1.67
CA ALA A 127 2.38 -23.13 -0.65
C ALA A 127 3.89 -23.44 -0.76
N VAL A 128 4.44 -23.99 0.32
CA VAL A 128 5.72 -24.70 0.31
C VAL A 128 5.42 -26.15 0.70
N ARG A 129 5.82 -27.12 -0.14
CA ARG A 129 5.60 -28.55 0.09
C ARG A 129 6.80 -29.36 -0.38
N ASP A 130 7.30 -30.25 0.46
CA ASP A 130 8.39 -31.18 0.14
C ASP A 130 9.60 -30.49 -0.51
N GLY A 131 9.96 -29.30 0.00
CA GLY A 131 11.08 -28.52 -0.53
C GLY A 131 10.77 -27.65 -1.76
N TRP A 132 9.53 -27.67 -2.26
CA TRP A 132 9.12 -26.88 -3.41
C TRP A 132 8.28 -25.67 -2.99
N ALA A 133 8.67 -24.49 -3.45
CA ALA A 133 7.80 -23.33 -3.48
C ALA A 133 6.85 -23.44 -4.69
N LEU A 134 5.54 -23.35 -4.45
CA LEU A 134 4.49 -23.44 -5.45
C LEU A 134 3.86 -22.08 -5.68
N PHE A 135 3.80 -21.63 -6.93
CA PHE A 135 3.28 -20.32 -7.31
C PHE A 135 1.96 -20.43 -8.06
N SER A 136 1.06 -19.48 -7.81
CA SER A 136 -0.20 -19.36 -8.53
C SER A 136 0.01 -19.11 -10.02
N GLY A 137 -0.76 -19.77 -10.88
CA GLY A 137 -0.82 -19.46 -12.32
C GLY A 137 -1.51 -18.13 -12.65
N GLY A 138 -2.05 -17.43 -11.66
CA GLY A 138 -2.86 -16.22 -11.83
C GLY A 138 -2.08 -14.93 -12.10
N LEU A 139 -0.75 -14.96 -12.29
CA LEU A 139 0.10 -13.77 -12.42
C LEU A 139 -0.45 -12.76 -13.44
N ARG A 140 -0.74 -13.22 -14.67
CA ARG A 140 -1.25 -12.37 -15.75
C ARG A 140 -2.56 -11.68 -15.36
N ASN A 141 -3.50 -12.45 -14.81
CA ASN A 141 -4.80 -11.91 -14.38
C ASN A 141 -4.66 -10.87 -13.26
N VAL A 142 -3.80 -11.15 -12.28
CA VAL A 142 -3.51 -10.22 -11.17
C VAL A 142 -2.97 -8.89 -11.71
N CYS A 143 -1.99 -8.94 -12.62
CA CYS A 143 -1.43 -7.74 -13.23
C CYS A 143 -2.44 -7.00 -14.11
N SER A 144 -3.22 -7.69 -14.94
CA SER A 144 -4.25 -7.07 -15.78
C SER A 144 -5.34 -6.37 -14.96
N LEU A 145 -5.74 -6.95 -13.82
CA LEU A 145 -6.69 -6.31 -12.90
C LEU A 145 -6.08 -5.06 -12.23
N ALA A 146 -4.79 -5.08 -11.89
CA ALA A 146 -4.10 -3.91 -11.36
C ALA A 146 -4.01 -2.79 -12.40
N ASP A 147 -3.67 -3.13 -13.66
CA ASP A 147 -3.62 -2.19 -14.79
C ASP A 147 -4.98 -1.55 -15.05
N LEU A 148 -6.07 -2.33 -15.04
CA LEU A 148 -7.42 -1.83 -15.22
C LEU A 148 -7.81 -0.82 -14.12
N LYS A 149 -7.50 -1.15 -12.86
CA LYS A 149 -7.76 -0.27 -11.72
C LYS A 149 -6.95 1.03 -11.82
N ALA A 150 -5.67 0.95 -12.18
CA ALA A 150 -4.80 2.10 -12.37
C ALA A 150 -5.32 3.01 -13.48
N ASN A 151 -5.61 2.47 -14.67
CA ASN A 151 -6.13 3.24 -15.80
C ASN A 151 -7.50 3.88 -15.49
N ARG A 152 -8.37 3.21 -14.70
CA ARG A 152 -9.64 3.82 -14.26
C ARG A 152 -9.40 5.01 -13.33
N MET A 153 -8.46 4.90 -12.40
CA MET A 153 -8.11 6.01 -11.50
C MET A 153 -7.56 7.21 -12.30
N LEU A 154 -6.64 6.96 -13.24
CA LEU A 154 -6.07 8.01 -14.10
C LEU A 154 -7.14 8.67 -14.96
N ALA A 155 -8.05 7.89 -15.54
CA ALA A 155 -9.18 8.42 -16.29
C ALA A 155 -10.10 9.31 -15.44
N GLY A 156 -10.28 8.97 -14.16
CA GLY A 156 -11.01 9.83 -13.22
C GLY A 156 -10.31 11.16 -12.93
N PHE A 157 -8.97 11.18 -12.90
CA PHE A 157 -8.21 12.43 -12.81
C PHE A 157 -8.35 13.29 -14.07
N ASP A 158 -8.24 12.67 -15.24
CA ASP A 158 -8.42 13.35 -16.53
C ASP A 158 -9.85 13.93 -16.63
N GLU A 159 -10.87 13.17 -16.25
CA GLU A 159 -12.28 13.61 -16.23
C GLU A 159 -12.49 14.80 -15.28
N TRP A 160 -11.96 14.71 -14.06
CA TRP A 160 -12.02 15.82 -13.08
C TRP A 160 -11.37 17.10 -13.62
N ALA A 161 -10.29 16.98 -14.38
CA ALA A 161 -9.59 18.11 -15.00
C ALA A 161 -10.26 18.61 -16.30
N GLY A 162 -11.34 17.98 -16.76
CA GLY A 162 -11.99 18.32 -18.02
C GLY A 162 -11.16 17.95 -19.26
N LEU A 163 -10.23 16.99 -19.14
CA LEU A 163 -9.38 16.52 -20.22
C LEU A 163 -10.07 15.40 -21.00
N THR A 164 -9.96 15.45 -22.34
CA THR A 164 -10.64 14.51 -23.23
C THR A 164 -9.70 13.46 -23.83
N ASP A 165 -8.41 13.76 -23.93
CA ASP A 165 -7.37 12.80 -24.30
C ASP A 165 -7.04 11.92 -23.09
N ARG A 166 -7.13 10.59 -23.25
CA ARG A 166 -6.83 9.64 -22.17
C ARG A 166 -5.41 9.14 -22.28
N VAL A 167 -4.66 9.22 -21.19
CA VAL A 167 -3.36 8.55 -21.08
C VAL A 167 -3.60 7.15 -20.52
N VAL A 168 -3.22 6.13 -21.30
CA VAL A 168 -3.31 4.73 -20.89
C VAL A 168 -1.91 4.21 -20.60
N LEU A 169 -1.73 3.57 -19.46
CA LEU A 169 -0.47 2.94 -19.10
C LEU A 169 -0.20 1.74 -19.99
N GLU A 170 1.05 1.59 -20.42
CA GLU A 170 1.56 0.35 -21.00
C GLU A 170 1.22 -0.83 -20.09
N PRO A 171 0.64 -1.93 -20.63
CA PRO A 171 0.31 -3.10 -19.83
C PRO A 171 1.51 -3.65 -19.07
N THR A 172 1.25 -4.25 -17.91
CA THR A 172 2.30 -4.92 -17.15
C THR A 172 2.81 -6.14 -17.94
N ARG A 173 4.11 -6.15 -18.23
CA ARG A 173 4.82 -7.23 -18.90
C ARG A 173 4.95 -8.39 -17.93
N VAL A 174 4.37 -9.52 -18.31
CA VAL A 174 4.49 -10.80 -17.59
C VAL A 174 5.00 -11.87 -18.55
N PRO A 175 5.81 -12.83 -18.08
CA PRO A 175 6.24 -13.94 -18.92
C PRO A 175 5.05 -14.76 -19.41
N ASP A 176 5.14 -15.29 -20.64
CA ASP A 176 4.07 -16.11 -21.22
C ASP A 176 3.85 -17.41 -20.47
N ARG A 177 4.93 -17.96 -19.91
CA ARG A 177 4.92 -19.17 -19.09
C ARG A 177 5.66 -18.88 -17.78
N PRO A 178 4.99 -18.25 -16.78
CA PRO A 178 5.62 -17.99 -15.50
C PRO A 178 5.98 -19.31 -14.81
N ARG A 179 7.11 -19.30 -14.10
CA ARG A 179 7.54 -20.43 -13.27
C ARG A 179 6.46 -20.73 -12.21
N LEU A 180 6.00 -21.98 -12.17
CA LEU A 180 4.96 -22.43 -11.22
C LEU A 180 5.53 -23.16 -10.00
N ARG A 181 6.78 -23.59 -10.07
CA ARG A 181 7.46 -24.29 -8.99
C ARG A 181 8.94 -23.91 -8.95
N LEU A 182 9.50 -23.85 -7.75
CA LEU A 182 10.91 -23.54 -7.49
C LEU A 182 11.44 -24.49 -6.42
N ASP A 183 12.55 -25.15 -6.70
CA ASP A 183 13.23 -26.03 -5.76
C ASP A 183 14.01 -25.20 -4.74
N LEU A 184 13.70 -25.36 -3.46
CA LEU A 184 14.39 -24.66 -2.37
C LEU A 184 15.64 -25.42 -1.89
N HIS A 185 15.85 -26.67 -2.32
CA HIS A 185 17.04 -27.46 -2.00
C HIS A 185 18.15 -27.34 -3.05
N GLY A 186 17.80 -26.95 -4.28
CA GLY A 186 18.74 -26.88 -5.41
C GLY A 186 19.81 -25.79 -5.30
N GLY A 187 19.84 -24.99 -4.23
CA GLY A 187 20.82 -23.92 -4.02
C GLY A 187 20.62 -22.68 -4.90
N GLU A 188 19.63 -22.67 -5.80
CA GLU A 188 19.28 -21.51 -6.63
C GLU A 188 18.89 -20.32 -5.74
N ILE A 189 18.11 -20.58 -4.68
CA ILE A 189 17.72 -19.60 -3.67
C ILE A 189 18.48 -19.89 -2.39
N GLY A 190 19.12 -18.87 -1.81
CA GLY A 190 19.66 -19.00 -0.44
C GLY A 190 19.27 -17.86 0.48
N THR A 191 18.35 -16.98 0.06
CA THR A 191 17.68 -16.06 0.97
C THR A 191 16.22 -15.87 0.54
N ILE A 192 15.32 -15.86 1.53
CA ILE A 192 13.91 -15.55 1.32
C ILE A 192 13.60 -14.31 2.16
N VAL A 193 13.04 -13.28 1.52
CA VAL A 193 12.64 -12.03 2.16
C VAL A 193 11.11 -11.94 2.17
N TRP A 194 10.55 -12.04 3.37
CA TRP A 194 9.11 -11.87 3.61
C TRP A 194 8.77 -10.39 3.82
N ALA A 195 8.37 -9.72 2.75
CA ALA A 195 7.78 -8.38 2.82
C ALA A 195 6.31 -8.37 2.33
N THR A 196 5.56 -9.39 2.78
CA THR A 196 4.14 -9.61 2.48
C THR A 196 3.17 -8.73 3.29
N GLY A 197 3.68 -7.69 3.94
CA GLY A 197 2.91 -6.83 4.84
C GLY A 197 2.73 -7.42 6.25
N PHE A 198 1.88 -6.76 7.03
CA PHE A 198 1.55 -7.10 8.42
C PHE A 198 0.03 -7.05 8.61
N ARG A 199 -0.43 -7.54 9.76
CA ARG A 199 -1.83 -7.48 10.18
C ARG A 199 -1.90 -6.94 11.60
N PRO A 200 -2.95 -6.16 11.95
CA PRO A 200 -3.12 -5.73 13.33
C PRO A 200 -3.23 -6.93 14.27
N ASP A 201 -2.63 -6.80 15.44
CA ASP A 201 -2.79 -7.74 16.54
C ASP A 201 -3.48 -7.00 17.70
N TYR A 202 -4.68 -7.47 18.03
CA TYR A 202 -5.52 -6.92 19.09
C TYR A 202 -5.67 -7.90 20.26
N SER A 203 -4.87 -8.98 20.32
CA SER A 203 -4.91 -9.97 21.39
C SER A 203 -4.62 -9.40 22.78
N TRP A 204 -4.02 -8.21 22.85
CA TRP A 204 -3.74 -7.47 24.08
C TRP A 204 -4.92 -6.62 24.58
N LEU A 205 -6.01 -6.50 23.81
CA LEU A 205 -7.21 -5.75 24.21
C LEU A 205 -8.18 -6.66 24.97
N ASP A 206 -8.19 -6.55 26.30
CA ASP A 206 -9.12 -7.26 27.18
C ASP A 206 -10.50 -6.58 27.27
N VAL A 207 -11.05 -6.16 26.11
CA VAL A 207 -12.36 -5.49 25.99
C VAL A 207 -13.10 -5.96 24.73
N PRO A 208 -14.44 -6.01 24.74
CA PRO A 208 -15.23 -6.57 23.63
C PRO A 208 -15.38 -5.58 22.45
N VAL A 209 -14.26 -5.17 21.87
CA VAL A 209 -14.19 -4.16 20.79
C VAL A 209 -13.81 -4.75 19.43
N VAL A 210 -13.38 -6.00 19.40
CA VAL A 210 -12.96 -6.70 18.18
C VAL A 210 -14.10 -7.58 17.65
N ASP A 211 -14.36 -7.54 16.35
CA ASP A 211 -15.35 -8.41 15.71
C ASP A 211 -14.82 -9.83 15.41
N GLU A 212 -15.71 -10.71 14.93
CA GLU A 212 -15.37 -12.10 14.56
C GLU A 212 -14.32 -12.20 13.44
N LYS A 213 -14.09 -11.11 12.71
CA LYS A 213 -13.08 -11.01 11.64
C LYS A 213 -11.76 -10.42 12.15
N GLY A 214 -11.61 -10.20 13.45
CA GLY A 214 -10.41 -9.65 14.08
C GLY A 214 -10.24 -8.14 13.85
N ARG A 215 -11.30 -7.40 13.55
CA ARG A 215 -11.26 -5.95 13.27
C ARG A 215 -11.82 -5.15 14.43
N LEU A 216 -11.23 -4.00 14.71
CA LEU A 216 -11.80 -3.04 15.66
C LEU A 216 -13.16 -2.54 15.16
N ARG A 217 -14.17 -2.62 16.02
CA ARG A 217 -15.47 -1.98 15.83
C ARG A 217 -15.35 -0.50 16.20
N HIS A 218 -15.54 0.37 15.22
CA HIS A 218 -15.47 1.80 15.42
C HIS A 218 -16.33 2.56 14.40
N ASP A 219 -16.75 3.76 14.77
CA ASP A 219 -17.27 4.76 13.85
C ASP A 219 -16.25 5.90 13.73
N GLY A 220 -15.55 5.95 12.60
CA GLY A 220 -14.57 7.00 12.32
C GLY A 220 -13.50 7.25 13.40
N GLY A 221 -13.08 6.20 14.12
CA GLY A 221 -12.09 6.26 15.21
C GLY A 221 -12.68 6.14 16.62
N VAL A 222 -13.98 6.34 16.79
CA VAL A 222 -14.65 6.18 18.09
C VAL A 222 -15.12 4.75 18.25
N THR A 223 -14.70 4.06 19.31
CA THR A 223 -15.16 2.69 19.58
C THR A 223 -16.39 2.67 20.48
N GLY A 224 -17.04 1.51 20.58
CA GLY A 224 -18.14 1.31 21.55
C GLY A 224 -17.69 1.22 23.00
N VAL A 225 -16.37 1.22 23.28
CA VAL A 225 -15.81 1.17 24.62
C VAL A 225 -15.41 2.60 25.04
N PRO A 226 -16.02 3.17 26.10
CA PRO A 226 -15.68 4.52 26.54
C PRO A 226 -14.19 4.67 26.83
N GLY A 227 -13.59 5.74 26.31
CA GLY A 227 -12.16 6.02 26.48
C GLY A 227 -11.23 5.27 25.50
N LEU A 228 -11.75 4.37 24.68
CA LEU A 228 -10.97 3.65 23.66
C LEU A 228 -11.25 4.21 22.26
N TYR A 229 -10.19 4.55 21.54
CA TYR A 229 -10.24 5.13 20.19
C TYR A 229 -9.23 4.46 19.27
N ALA A 230 -9.52 4.48 17.97
CA ALA A 230 -8.65 3.98 16.91
C ALA A 230 -8.13 5.13 16.06
N LEU A 231 -6.85 5.06 15.67
CA LEU A 231 -6.20 5.98 14.75
C LEU A 231 -5.30 5.21 13.78
N GLY A 232 -5.06 5.80 12.61
CA GLY A 232 -4.15 5.25 11.61
C GLY A 232 -4.67 4.00 10.86
N LEU A 233 -5.92 3.61 11.07
CA LEU A 233 -6.51 2.49 10.33
C LEU A 233 -6.75 2.85 8.85
N PRO A 234 -6.68 1.88 7.93
CA PRO A 234 -7.07 2.07 6.54
C PRO A 234 -8.48 2.64 6.44
N VAL A 235 -8.64 3.74 5.70
CA VAL A 235 -9.93 4.42 5.50
C VAL A 235 -10.71 4.56 6.81
N LEU A 236 -10.04 5.06 7.86
CA LEU A 236 -10.66 5.28 9.18
C LEU A 236 -11.81 6.26 9.06
N ARG A 237 -11.50 7.49 8.61
CA ARG A 237 -12.49 8.52 8.25
C ARG A 237 -12.38 8.93 6.79
N ARG A 238 -11.19 8.92 6.21
CA ARG A 238 -10.93 9.31 4.82
C ARG A 238 -9.93 8.36 4.18
N ARG A 239 -9.84 8.32 2.84
CA ARG A 239 -8.83 7.49 2.16
C ARG A 239 -7.41 7.74 2.67
N ARG A 240 -7.09 8.98 3.06
CA ARG A 240 -5.75 9.38 3.56
C ARG A 240 -5.46 8.99 5.01
N SER A 241 -6.43 8.47 5.76
CA SER A 241 -6.32 8.21 7.22
C SER A 241 -5.10 7.40 7.66
N THR A 242 -4.66 6.44 6.84
CA THR A 242 -3.52 5.56 7.16
C THR A 242 -2.15 6.17 6.81
N PHE A 243 -2.12 7.33 6.16
CA PHE A 243 -0.89 7.99 5.71
C PHE A 243 -0.48 9.09 6.69
N LEU A 244 0.83 9.32 6.81
CA LEU A 244 1.39 10.36 7.69
C LEU A 244 0.79 11.75 7.45
N HIS A 245 0.50 12.11 6.18
CA HIS A 245 -0.10 13.40 5.83
C HIS A 245 -1.62 13.48 6.08
N GLY A 246 -2.28 12.35 6.36
CA GLY A 246 -3.73 12.29 6.49
C GLY A 246 -4.24 12.03 7.90
N ILE A 247 -3.37 11.57 8.81
CA ILE A 247 -3.74 11.22 10.19
C ILE A 247 -4.17 12.42 11.04
N GLU A 248 -3.73 13.63 10.69
CA GLU A 248 -3.95 14.83 11.50
C GLU A 248 -5.44 15.14 11.73
N ASP A 249 -6.26 15.08 10.67
CA ASP A 249 -7.69 15.36 10.79
C ASP A 249 -8.43 14.32 11.65
N ASP A 250 -7.97 13.07 11.61
CA ASP A 250 -8.55 11.99 12.40
C ASP A 250 -8.18 12.14 13.87
N ALA A 251 -6.92 12.50 14.14
CA ALA A 251 -6.44 12.79 15.48
C ALA A 251 -7.21 13.96 16.10
N ARG A 252 -7.40 15.06 15.37
CA ARG A 252 -8.22 16.20 15.84
C ARG A 252 -9.64 15.76 16.19
N TYR A 253 -10.29 15.00 15.30
CA TYR A 253 -11.65 14.52 15.54
C TYR A 253 -11.76 13.64 16.80
N VAL A 254 -10.85 12.67 16.94
CA VAL A 254 -10.83 11.77 18.11
C VAL A 254 -10.56 12.53 19.40
N VAL A 255 -9.62 13.49 19.38
CA VAL A 255 -9.30 14.32 20.55
C VAL A 255 -10.48 15.22 20.92
N ASP A 256 -11.14 15.86 19.94
CA ASP A 256 -12.33 16.68 20.19
C ASP A 256 -13.46 15.85 20.82
N HIS A 257 -13.68 14.63 20.33
CA HIS A 257 -14.64 13.70 20.91
C HIS A 257 -14.28 13.33 22.36
N LEU A 258 -13.02 13.00 22.62
CA LEU A 258 -12.51 12.69 23.95
C LEU A 258 -12.72 13.85 24.92
N VAL A 259 -12.37 15.07 24.54
CA VAL A 259 -12.51 16.27 25.39
C VAL A 259 -13.97 16.52 25.75
N ARG A 260 -14.90 16.40 24.79
CA ARG A 260 -16.35 16.55 25.04
C ARG A 260 -16.87 15.47 26.00
N THR A 261 -16.38 14.23 25.84
CA THR A 261 -16.75 13.11 26.71
C THR A 261 -16.28 13.35 28.15
N LEU A 262 -15.03 13.79 28.33
CA LEU A 262 -14.46 14.09 29.65
C LEU A 262 -15.09 15.33 30.31
N SER A 263 -15.58 16.29 29.51
CA SER A 263 -16.23 17.51 30.00
C SER A 263 -17.72 17.29 30.36
N GLY A 264 -18.22 16.06 30.27
CA GLY A 264 -19.62 15.74 30.59
C GLY A 264 -20.64 16.31 29.60
N THR A 265 -20.21 16.71 28.41
CA THR A 265 -21.06 17.38 27.40
C THR A 265 -21.68 16.38 26.40
N PHE A 266 -21.58 15.07 26.66
CA PHE A 266 -22.18 14.04 25.81
C PHE A 266 -23.49 13.54 26.41
N ASP A 267 -24.58 13.86 25.71
CA ASP A 267 -25.92 13.31 25.93
C ASP A 267 -25.94 11.82 25.55
N GLN A 268 -26.41 10.95 26.44
CA GLN A 268 -26.40 9.48 26.29
C GLN A 268 -27.45 8.94 25.31
N SER A 269 -28.05 9.79 24.47
CA SER A 269 -29.21 9.45 23.65
C SER A 269 -28.94 8.54 22.42
N VAL A 270 -27.71 8.05 22.22
CA VAL A 270 -27.37 7.15 21.09
C VAL A 270 -27.14 5.70 21.52
N SER A 271 -27.19 5.37 22.82
CA SER A 271 -26.96 3.98 23.29
C SER A 271 -28.17 3.05 23.14
N GLU A 272 -29.36 3.52 22.75
CA GLU A 272 -30.59 2.70 22.68
C GLU A 272 -31.10 2.40 21.26
N ALA A 273 -30.30 2.62 20.22
CA ALA A 273 -30.72 2.28 18.85
C ALA A 273 -29.73 1.35 18.13
N ARG A 274 -29.97 0.05 18.33
CA ARG A 274 -29.62 -1.13 17.50
C ARG A 274 -28.25 -1.76 17.65
#